data_AF-A9D7I3-F1
#
_entry.id   AF-A9D7I3-F1
#
_cell.length_a   1.000
_cell.length_b   1.000
_cell.length_c   1.000
_cell.angle_alpha   90.00
_cell.angle_beta   90.00
_cell.angle_gamma   90.00
#
_symmetry.space_group_name_H-M   'P 1'
#
loop_
_entity.id
_entity.type
_entity.pdbx_description
1 polymer ?
#
loop_
_entity_poly.entity_id
_entity_poly.type
_entity_poly.pdbx_seq_one_letter_code
_entity_poly.pdbx_strand_id
1 'polypeptide(L)'
;MHQRYVEDLGIRHAYIKLGTPQLNGKVERSHRSDGQEFYQLLSYKADVDLEIKLSEWERFYNFHRPHGALNGNTPYEALREKL
;
A
#
# COMPACT_ATOMS: atom_id res chain seq x y z
N MET A 1 -22.24 9.27 1.37
CA MET A 1 -22.29 8.19 2.37
C MET A 1 -20.92 7.93 3.00
N HIS A 2 -19.86 7.71 2.20
CA HIS A 2 -18.49 7.47 2.71
C HIS A 2 -17.90 8.58 3.58
N GLN A 3 -18.15 9.85 3.25
CA GLN A 3 -17.60 10.98 4.02
C GLN A 3 -18.09 11.01 5.48
N ARG A 4 -19.38 10.78 5.70
CA ARG A 4 -19.97 10.78 7.03
C ARG A 4 -19.44 9.63 7.89
N TYR A 5 -19.24 8.46 7.29
CA TYR A 5 -18.68 7.29 7.98
C TYR A 5 -17.24 7.52 8.48
N VAL A 6 -16.37 8.12 7.66
CA VAL A 6 -14.98 8.39 8.10
C VAL A 6 -14.92 9.52 9.13
N GLU A 7 -15.80 10.51 9.03
CA GLU A 7 -15.92 11.59 10.03
C GLU A 7 -16.38 11.04 11.38
N ASP A 8 -17.33 10.09 11.40
CA ASP A 8 -17.79 9.41 12.63
C ASP A 8 -16.66 8.61 13.31
N LEU A 9 -15.67 8.15 12.55
CA LEU A 9 -14.45 7.51 13.05
C LEU A 9 -13.35 8.51 13.46
N GLY A 10 -13.62 9.82 13.39
CA GLY A 10 -12.63 10.88 13.68
C GLY A 10 -11.57 11.05 12.59
N ILE A 11 -11.77 10.48 11.40
CA ILE A 11 -10.85 10.55 10.27
C ILE A 11 -11.21 11.73 9.39
N ARG A 12 -10.26 12.66 9.19
CA ARG A 12 -10.43 13.76 8.25
C ARG A 12 -10.33 13.24 6.81
N HIS A 13 -11.42 13.33 6.06
CA HIS A 13 -11.40 13.08 4.62
C HIS A 13 -10.74 14.27 3.88
N ALA A 14 -9.67 14.00 3.13
CA ALA A 14 -8.94 15.01 2.38
C ALA A 14 -8.91 14.67 0.89
N TYR A 15 -9.24 15.66 0.04
CA TYR A 15 -9.15 15.56 -1.41
C TYR A 15 -7.85 16.19 -1.91
N ILE A 16 -7.25 15.59 -2.93
CA ILE A 16 -6.15 16.21 -3.68
C ILE A 16 -6.68 17.29 -4.62
N LYS A 17 -5.86 18.30 -4.92
CA LYS A 17 -6.22 19.36 -5.88
C LYS A 17 -6.28 18.77 -7.30
N LEU A 18 -7.19 19.29 -8.13
CA LEU A 18 -7.24 18.92 -9.54
C LEU A 18 -5.93 19.32 -10.24
N GLY A 19 -5.42 18.44 -11.10
CA GLY A 19 -4.19 18.69 -11.86
C GLY A 19 -2.88 18.54 -11.06
N THR A 20 -2.92 17.96 -9.86
CA THR A 20 -1.71 17.73 -9.03
C THR A 20 -1.46 16.23 -8.79
N PRO A 21 -1.12 15.45 -9.84
CA PRO A 21 -0.88 14.00 -9.71
C PRO A 21 0.27 13.66 -8.75
N GLN A 22 1.21 14.58 -8.53
CA GLN A 22 2.34 14.39 -7.62
C GLN A 22 1.88 14.15 -6.16
N LEU A 23 0.70 14.69 -5.78
CA LEU A 23 0.12 14.44 -4.46
C LEU A 23 -0.31 12.98 -4.27
N ASN A 24 -0.58 12.26 -5.36
CA ASN A 24 -0.93 10.84 -5.34
C ASN A 24 0.28 9.91 -5.55
N GLY A 25 1.49 10.48 -5.68
CA GLY A 25 2.67 9.73 -6.10
C GLY A 25 3.08 8.58 -5.17
N LYS A 26 2.68 8.62 -3.89
CA LYS A 26 2.91 7.50 -2.95
C LYS A 26 1.98 6.31 -3.25
N VAL A 27 0.70 6.57 -3.49
CA VAL A 27 -0.29 5.55 -3.86
C VAL A 27 0.09 4.93 -5.20
N GLU A 28 0.39 5.77 -6.19
CA GLU A 28 0.78 5.30 -7.53
C GLU A 28 2.07 4.48 -7.50
N ARG A 29 3.04 4.85 -6.67
CA ARG A 29 4.27 4.06 -6.47
C ARG A 29 3.97 2.71 -5.83
N SER A 30 3.08 2.66 -4.83
CA SER A 30 2.65 1.39 -4.21
C SER A 30 2.02 0.47 -5.25
N HIS A 31 1.01 0.96 -5.98
CA HIS A 31 0.33 0.18 -7.02
C HIS A 31 1.29 -0.30 -8.11
N ARG A 32 2.33 0.48 -8.45
CA ARG A 32 3.36 0.04 -9.40
C ARG A 32 4.16 -1.14 -8.85
N SER A 33 4.58 -1.08 -7.58
CA SER A 33 5.27 -2.21 -6.93
C SER A 33 4.38 -3.44 -6.88
N ASP A 34 3.11 -3.30 -6.51
CA ASP A 34 2.16 -4.42 -6.50
C ASP A 34 1.99 -5.01 -7.91
N GLY A 35 1.90 -4.15 -8.93
CA GLY A 35 1.85 -4.56 -10.33
C GLY A 35 3.07 -5.36 -10.77
N GLN A 36 4.27 -4.91 -10.43
CA GLN A 36 5.54 -5.48 -10.89
C GLN A 36 5.96 -6.72 -10.10
N GLU A 37 5.70 -6.74 -8.80
CA GLU A 37 6.27 -7.73 -7.88
C GLU A 37 5.22 -8.74 -7.38
N PHE A 38 3.92 -8.39 -7.39
CA PHE A 38 2.85 -9.29 -6.96
C PHE A 38 2.02 -9.78 -8.14
N TYR A 39 1.27 -8.90 -8.80
CA TYR A 39 0.29 -9.30 -9.82
C TYR A 39 0.92 -9.96 -11.05
N GLN A 40 2.14 -9.57 -11.44
CA GLN A 40 2.87 -10.23 -12.54
C GLN A 40 3.31 -11.66 -12.21
N LEU A 41 3.47 -12.00 -10.93
CA LEU A 41 3.90 -13.34 -10.49
C LEU A 41 2.71 -14.28 -10.23
N LEU A 42 1.48 -13.74 -10.19
CA LEU A 42 0.28 -14.55 -10.03
C LEU A 42 -0.07 -15.28 -11.34
N SER A 43 -0.17 -16.60 -11.25
CA SER A 43 -0.70 -17.43 -12.34
C SER A 43 -2.21 -17.56 -12.21
N TYR A 44 -2.96 -16.76 -12.98
CA TYR A 44 -4.44 -16.78 -13.00
C TYR A 44 -5.07 -18.03 -13.61
N LYS A 45 -4.28 -19.06 -13.94
CA LYS A 45 -4.77 -20.28 -14.61
C LYS A 45 -5.37 -21.32 -13.65
N ALA A 46 -5.32 -21.07 -12.35
CA ALA A 46 -5.89 -21.93 -11.31
C ALA A 46 -6.81 -21.12 -10.39
N ASP A 47 -7.52 -21.81 -9.50
CA ASP A 47 -8.21 -21.19 -8.37
C ASP A 47 -7.15 -20.63 -7.42
N VAL A 48 -6.78 -19.37 -7.67
CA VAL A 48 -5.83 -18.63 -6.83
C VAL A 48 -6.64 -18.07 -5.69
N ASP A 49 -6.34 -18.52 -4.48
CA ASP A 49 -6.79 -17.84 -3.26
C ASP A 49 -6.07 -16.50 -3.15
N LEU A 50 -6.64 -15.50 -3.82
CA LEU A 50 -6.08 -14.16 -3.92
C LEU A 50 -6.00 -13.49 -2.56
N GLU A 51 -6.93 -13.80 -1.65
CA GLU A 51 -6.95 -13.24 -0.30
C GLU A 51 -5.75 -13.73 0.51
N ILE A 52 -5.47 -15.04 0.49
CA ILE A 52 -4.28 -15.61 1.14
C ILE A 52 -3.01 -15.01 0.51
N LYS A 53 -2.93 -14.97 -0.82
CA LYS A 53 -1.73 -14.46 -1.50
C LYS A 53 -1.50 -12.97 -1.26
N LEU A 54 -2.56 -12.18 -1.20
CA LEU A 54 -2.47 -10.76 -0.88
C LEU A 54 -2.03 -10.56 0.58
N SER A 55 -2.55 -11.34 1.52
CA SER A 55 -2.13 -11.29 2.92
C SER A 55 -0.64 -11.65 3.10
N GLU A 56 -0.16 -12.68 2.39
CA GLU A 56 1.26 -13.04 2.35
C GLU A 56 2.11 -11.89 1.78
N TRP A 57 1.66 -11.28 0.68
CA TRP A 57 2.32 -10.14 0.05
C TRP A 57 2.40 -8.93 0.98
N GLU A 58 1.28 -8.54 1.62
CA GLU A 58 1.24 -7.41 2.54
C GLU A 58 2.16 -7.61 3.75
N ARG A 59 2.22 -8.84 4.28
CA ARG A 59 3.15 -9.19 5.37
C ARG A 59 4.61 -9.09 4.91
N PHE A 60 4.92 -9.59 3.72
CA PHE A 60 6.27 -9.47 3.17
C PHE A 60 6.63 -8.00 2.95
N TYR A 61 5.78 -7.23 2.27
CA TYR A 61 6.00 -5.83 1.94
C TYR A 61 6.23 -4.96 3.18
N ASN A 62 5.40 -5.13 4.22
CA ASN A 62 5.47 -4.27 5.40
C ASN A 62 6.57 -4.67 6.41
N PHE A 63 6.92 -5.95 6.51
CA PHE A 63 7.79 -6.45 7.59
C PHE A 63 9.12 -7.07 7.14
N HIS A 64 9.29 -7.37 5.85
CA HIS A 64 10.48 -8.09 5.37
C HIS A 64 11.14 -7.41 4.17
N ARG A 65 10.38 -6.70 3.35
CA ARG A 65 10.90 -6.00 2.17
C ARG A 65 11.71 -4.77 2.62
N PRO A 66 13.00 -4.66 2.28
CA PRO A 66 13.79 -3.46 2.55
C PRO A 66 13.46 -2.37 1.52
N HIS A 67 13.32 -1.12 1.98
CA HIS A 67 12.98 0.01 1.10
C HIS A 67 14.16 0.98 1.02
N GLY A 68 14.71 1.19 -0.17
CA GLY A 68 15.79 2.16 -0.39
C GLY A 68 15.40 3.60 0.02
N ALA A 69 14.12 3.97 -0.15
CA ALA A 69 13.61 5.27 0.30
C ALA A 69 13.49 5.40 1.83
N LEU A 70 13.66 4.29 2.56
CA LEU A 70 13.66 4.19 4.01
C LEU A 70 15.04 3.74 4.51
N ASN A 71 16.12 4.05 3.78
CA ASN A 71 17.49 3.67 4.13
C ASN A 71 17.70 2.16 4.33
N GLY A 72 16.92 1.33 3.64
CA GLY A 72 16.98 -0.13 3.76
C GLY A 72 16.05 -0.70 4.84
N ASN A 73 15.44 0.13 5.68
CA ASN A 73 14.44 -0.31 6.65
C ASN A 73 13.16 -0.76 5.94
N THR A 74 12.44 -1.64 6.62
CA THR A 74 11.07 -2.03 6.25
C THR A 74 10.09 -0.89 6.58
N PRO A 75 8.91 -0.86 5.94
CA PRO A 75 7.87 0.11 6.29
C PRO A 75 7.50 0.09 7.78
N TYR A 76 7.44 -1.10 8.39
CA TYR A 76 7.13 -1.25 9.80
C TYR A 76 8.22 -0.70 10.73
N GLU A 77 9.50 -0.94 10.43
CA GLU A 77 10.61 -0.38 11.21
C GLU A 77 10.62 1.15 11.15
N ALA A 78 10.44 1.72 9.95
CA ALA A 78 10.36 3.17 9.78
C ALA A 78 9.13 3.79 10.46
N LEU A 79 8.02 3.04 10.58
CA LEU A 79 6.86 3.45 11.36
C LEU A 79 7.18 3.46 12.86
N ARG A 80 7.82 2.39 13.35
CA ARG A 80 8.21 2.26 14.76
C ARG A 80 9.17 3.34 15.25
N GLU A 81 10.04 3.86 14.38
CA GLU A 81 10.93 4.98 14.72
C GLU A 81 10.20 6.33 14.86
N LYS A 82 8.99 6.44 14.30
CA LYS A 82 8.18 7.68 14.28
C LYS A 82 7.08 7.72 15.33
N LEU A 83 6.82 6.59 15.99
CA LEU A 83 5.88 6.44 17.11
C LEU A 83 6.59 6.80 18.42
#